data_AF-A0A848ERL7-F1
#
_entry.id   AF-A0A848ERL7-F1
#
_cell.length_a   1.000
_cell.length_b   1.000
_cell.length_c   1.000
_cell.angle_alpha   90.00
_cell.angle_beta   90.00
_cell.angle_gamma   90.00
#
_symmetry.space_group_name_H-M   'P 1'
#
loop_
_entity.id
_entity.type
_entity.pdbx_description
1 polymer ?
#
loop_
_entity_poly.entity_id
_entity_poly.type
_entity_poly.pdbx_seq_one_letter_code
_entity_poly.pdbx_strand_id
1 'polypeptide(L)'
;MAKNIKINSVVYAEVPQVSIPLAEGEGAATFYDTTGATAVSADVLNGKTAFLGTGSVTGSMPDNGAVSGSVGKVDGSYTIPAGYHNGKGSVTITSEEQAKLVAENIKAGVTILGVAGKASVVDTADATAAASTIVSGKTAYINGAKVTGSLTSVAVSQDSLTKVLTIE
;
A
#
# COMPACT_ATOMS: atom_id res chain seq x y z
N MET A 1 4.25 -24.86 34.33
CA MET A 1 4.17 -25.04 35.80
C MET A 1 5.59 -24.93 36.31
N ALA A 2 5.78 -24.17 37.38
CA ALA A 2 7.10 -23.94 37.96
C ALA A 2 7.60 -25.23 38.64
N LYS A 3 8.91 -25.43 38.72
CA LYS A 3 9.45 -26.67 39.28
C LYS A 3 9.33 -26.72 40.80
N ASN A 4 9.13 -27.93 41.31
CA ASN A 4 9.23 -28.22 42.74
C ASN A 4 10.71 -28.34 43.13
N ILE A 5 11.08 -27.79 44.28
CA ILE A 5 12.46 -27.75 44.78
C ILE A 5 12.51 -28.45 46.14
N LYS A 6 13.61 -29.15 46.43
CA LYS A 6 13.83 -29.79 47.74
C LYS A 6 15.08 -29.21 48.40
N ILE A 7 14.91 -28.61 49.58
CA ILE A 7 16.00 -28.00 50.37
C ILE A 7 15.96 -28.62 51.76
N ASN A 8 17.09 -29.17 52.24
CA ASN A 8 17.19 -29.82 53.55
C ASN A 8 16.05 -30.80 53.84
N SER A 9 15.74 -31.66 52.86
CA SER A 9 14.65 -32.63 52.90
C SER A 9 13.21 -32.08 52.88
N VAL A 10 13.02 -30.76 52.87
CA VAL A 10 11.70 -30.10 52.74
C VAL A 10 11.40 -29.80 51.27
N VAL A 11 10.18 -30.08 50.82
CA VAL A 11 9.71 -29.80 49.46
C VAL A 11 8.96 -28.48 49.40
N TYR A 12 9.35 -27.65 48.45
CA TYR A 12 8.71 -26.40 48.07
C TYR A 12 8.13 -26.58 46.67
N ALA A 13 6.81 -26.48 46.54
CA ALA A 13 6.13 -26.68 45.27
C ALA A 13 6.08 -25.38 44.44
N GLU A 14 6.10 -25.52 43.11
CA GLU A 14 5.88 -24.43 42.14
C GLU A 14 6.75 -23.18 42.42
N VAL A 15 8.06 -23.36 42.60
CA VAL A 15 8.98 -22.27 42.94
C VAL A 15 9.47 -21.57 41.66
N PRO A 16 9.10 -20.31 41.39
CA PRO A 16 9.51 -19.61 40.17
C PRO A 16 10.92 -19.02 40.25
N GLN A 17 11.44 -18.86 41.47
CA GLN A 17 12.72 -18.19 41.72
C GLN A 17 13.35 -18.71 43.02
N VAL A 18 14.67 -18.87 43.02
CA VAL A 18 15.48 -19.12 44.22
C VAL A 18 16.51 -18.01 44.36
N SER A 19 16.66 -17.49 45.58
CA SER A 19 17.72 -16.54 45.92
C SER A 19 18.62 -17.13 47.00
N ILE A 20 19.92 -17.24 46.70
CA ILE A 20 20.93 -17.85 47.56
C ILE A 20 21.90 -16.76 48.02
N PRO A 21 22.09 -16.54 49.33
CA PRO A 21 23.04 -15.53 49.82
C PRO A 21 24.45 -15.75 49.27
N LEU A 22 25.17 -14.65 49.00
CA LEU A 22 26.56 -14.73 48.57
C LEU A 22 27.46 -15.16 49.73
N ALA A 23 28.50 -15.93 49.41
CA ALA A 23 29.48 -16.38 50.41
C ALA A 23 30.35 -15.22 50.93
N GLU A 24 30.55 -14.19 50.11
CA GLU A 24 31.29 -12.98 50.45
C GLU A 24 30.57 -11.75 49.87
N GLY A 25 30.61 -10.63 50.59
CA GLY A 25 29.93 -9.38 50.21
C GLY A 25 28.45 -9.33 50.61
N GLU A 26 27.79 -8.23 50.24
CA GLU A 26 26.36 -8.03 50.47
C GLU A 26 25.53 -8.50 49.26
N GLY A 27 24.48 -9.30 49.50
CA GLY A 27 23.49 -9.67 48.47
C GLY A 27 23.23 -11.17 48.32
N ALA A 28 22.55 -11.53 47.23
CA ALA A 28 22.18 -12.91 46.89
C ALA A 28 22.23 -13.17 45.37
N ALA A 29 22.65 -14.38 44.98
CA ALA A 29 22.51 -14.89 43.63
C ALA A 29 21.07 -15.34 43.38
N THR A 30 20.46 -14.86 42.30
CA THR A 30 19.06 -15.14 41.96
C THR A 30 18.97 -16.03 40.72
N PHE A 31 18.17 -17.08 40.81
CA PHE A 31 17.94 -18.08 39.77
C PHE A 31 16.44 -18.16 39.49
N TYR A 32 16.06 -18.09 38.22
CA TYR A 32 14.67 -18.19 37.78
C TYR A 32 14.40 -19.55 37.16
N ASP A 33 13.18 -20.04 37.30
CA ASP A 33 12.71 -21.19 36.55
C ASP A 33 12.42 -20.80 35.09
N THR A 34 13.26 -21.28 34.17
CA THR A 34 13.15 -21.03 32.73
C THR A 34 12.39 -22.13 31.98
N THR A 35 11.75 -23.09 32.69
CA THR A 35 11.02 -24.21 32.06
C THR A 35 9.87 -23.74 31.16
N GLY A 36 9.28 -22.59 31.46
CA GLY A 36 8.23 -21.97 30.64
C GLY A 36 8.75 -21.09 29.50
N ALA A 37 10.07 -20.92 29.34
CA ALA A 37 10.62 -20.08 28.29
C ALA A 37 10.50 -20.76 26.93
N THR A 38 9.89 -20.07 25.96
CA THR A 38 9.61 -20.62 24.62
C THR A 38 10.44 -19.98 23.51
N ALA A 39 11.20 -18.93 23.81
CA ALA A 39 12.02 -18.26 22.82
C ALA A 39 13.10 -19.20 22.28
N VAL A 40 13.46 -19.04 21.01
CA VAL A 40 14.61 -19.68 20.37
C VAL A 40 15.65 -18.63 19.95
N SER A 41 16.82 -19.06 19.48
CA SER A 41 17.85 -18.12 19.00
C SER A 41 17.32 -17.17 17.93
N ALA A 42 16.43 -17.64 17.05
CA ALA A 42 15.81 -16.86 15.99
C ALA A 42 14.83 -15.78 16.48
N ASP A 43 14.40 -15.83 17.74
CA ASP A 43 13.52 -14.82 18.35
C ASP A 43 14.32 -13.72 19.08
N VAL A 44 15.61 -13.95 19.31
CA VAL A 44 16.49 -13.04 20.07
C VAL A 44 17.39 -12.28 19.10
N LEU A 45 17.49 -10.97 19.28
CA LEU A 45 18.31 -10.10 18.42
C LEU A 45 19.76 -10.58 18.37
N ASN A 46 20.36 -10.54 17.18
CA ASN A 46 21.73 -10.98 16.95
C ASN A 46 22.70 -10.32 17.94
N GLY A 47 23.53 -11.13 18.59
CA GLY A 47 24.49 -10.69 19.61
C GLY A 47 23.89 -10.38 20.99
N LYS A 48 22.57 -10.48 21.17
CA LYS A 48 21.93 -10.49 22.51
C LYS A 48 21.84 -11.91 23.03
N THR A 49 21.81 -12.06 24.35
CA THR A 49 21.72 -13.38 25.01
C THR A 49 20.47 -13.48 25.87
N ALA A 50 19.92 -14.69 25.99
CA ALA A 50 18.82 -15.01 26.88
C ALA A 50 19.06 -16.36 27.58
N PHE A 51 18.51 -16.53 28.77
CA PHE A 51 18.51 -17.82 29.47
C PHE A 51 17.19 -18.55 29.23
N LEU A 52 17.26 -19.75 28.67
CA LEU A 52 16.13 -20.63 28.37
C LEU A 52 16.19 -21.89 29.24
N GLY A 53 15.19 -22.76 29.10
CA GLY A 53 15.18 -24.07 29.77
C GLY A 53 16.39 -24.95 29.44
N THR A 54 17.04 -24.70 28.29
CA THR A 54 18.23 -25.42 27.82
C THR A 54 19.56 -24.71 28.15
N GLY A 55 19.52 -23.59 28.87
CA GLY A 55 20.71 -22.78 29.20
C GLY A 55 20.75 -21.44 28.44
N SER A 56 21.94 -20.83 28.39
CA SER A 56 22.14 -19.57 27.66
C SER A 56 22.09 -19.79 26.16
N VAL A 57 21.35 -18.93 25.45
CA VAL A 57 21.30 -18.87 24.00
C VAL A 57 21.76 -17.49 23.54
N THR A 58 22.55 -17.46 22.46
CA THR A 58 22.86 -16.22 21.73
C THR A 58 21.86 -16.07 20.59
N GLY A 59 21.27 -14.89 20.48
CA GLY A 59 20.31 -14.55 19.44
C GLY A 59 20.92 -14.54 18.06
N SER A 60 20.10 -14.87 17.07
CA SER A 60 20.43 -14.91 15.65
C SER A 60 19.46 -14.09 14.79
N MET A 61 18.48 -13.40 15.38
CA MET A 61 17.54 -12.54 14.64
C MET A 61 18.28 -11.32 14.07
N PRO A 62 18.29 -11.10 12.75
CA PRO A 62 18.92 -9.92 12.16
C PRO A 62 18.26 -8.61 12.64
N ASP A 63 19.08 -7.57 12.80
CA ASP A 63 18.59 -6.19 12.91
C ASP A 63 18.60 -5.54 11.53
N ASN A 64 17.42 -5.40 10.91
CA ASN A 64 17.28 -4.79 9.60
C ASN A 64 17.14 -3.26 9.67
N GLY A 65 17.07 -2.67 10.88
CA GLY A 65 16.91 -1.24 11.07
C GLY A 65 15.65 -0.68 10.39
N ALA A 66 15.81 0.41 9.65
CA ALA A 66 14.74 1.03 8.87
C ALA A 66 14.79 0.49 7.43
N VAL A 67 13.89 -0.45 7.12
CA VAL A 67 13.77 -0.99 5.76
C VAL A 67 12.77 -0.17 4.96
N SER A 68 13.23 0.39 3.85
CA SER A 68 12.36 1.09 2.90
C SER A 68 12.41 0.47 1.51
N GLY A 69 11.27 0.49 0.84
CA GLY A 69 11.09 -0.07 -0.49
C GLY A 69 10.12 0.73 -1.33
N SER A 70 10.04 0.41 -2.62
CA SER A 70 9.08 1.03 -3.52
C SER A 70 8.45 0.03 -4.50
N VAL A 71 7.24 0.33 -4.96
CA VAL A 71 6.50 -0.46 -5.96
C VAL A 71 6.13 0.45 -7.13
N GLY A 72 6.51 0.05 -8.35
CA GLY A 72 6.30 0.85 -9.57
C GLY A 72 5.52 0.12 -10.67
N LYS A 73 5.00 -1.08 -10.40
CA LYS A 73 4.21 -1.86 -11.35
C LYS A 73 2.97 -2.41 -10.68
N VAL A 74 1.93 -2.66 -11.46
CA VAL A 74 0.64 -3.20 -10.98
C VAL A 74 0.82 -4.58 -10.33
N ASP A 75 1.69 -5.41 -10.88
CA ASP A 75 2.06 -6.73 -10.36
C ASP A 75 3.39 -6.71 -9.56
N GLY A 76 3.91 -5.51 -9.29
CA GLY A 76 5.13 -5.33 -8.52
C GLY A 76 4.92 -5.63 -7.04
N SER A 77 5.97 -6.13 -6.39
CA SER A 77 5.96 -6.36 -4.94
C SER A 77 7.31 -6.00 -4.34
N TYR A 78 7.31 -5.65 -3.05
CA TYR A 78 8.52 -5.47 -2.26
C TYR A 78 8.51 -6.48 -1.12
N THR A 79 9.51 -7.37 -1.09
CA THR A 79 9.65 -8.35 -0.01
C THR A 79 10.42 -7.73 1.15
N ILE A 80 9.77 -7.64 2.31
CA ILE A 80 10.41 -7.17 3.54
C ILE A 80 11.23 -8.35 4.12
N PRO A 81 12.54 -8.17 4.37
CA PRO A 81 13.39 -9.23 4.93
C PRO A 81 12.93 -9.61 6.33
N ALA A 82 13.01 -10.89 6.70
CA ALA A 82 12.71 -11.33 8.06
C ALA A 82 13.74 -10.75 9.06
N GLY A 83 13.28 -10.40 10.25
CA GLY A 83 14.12 -9.85 11.32
C GLY A 83 13.46 -8.68 12.05
N TYR A 84 14.22 -8.06 12.94
CA TYR A 84 13.79 -6.89 13.67
C TYR A 84 13.83 -5.64 12.78
N HIS A 85 12.79 -4.81 12.90
CA HIS A 85 12.69 -3.52 12.22
C HIS A 85 12.42 -2.44 13.26
N ASN A 86 13.04 -1.29 13.10
CA ASN A 86 12.95 -0.19 14.08
C ASN A 86 11.69 0.68 13.94
N GLY A 87 10.72 0.28 13.10
CA GLY A 87 9.47 0.99 12.87
C GLY A 87 9.58 2.29 12.06
N LYS A 88 10.76 2.67 11.57
CA LYS A 88 10.97 3.87 10.73
C LYS A 88 11.01 3.58 9.22
N GLY A 89 10.89 2.31 8.84
CA GLY A 89 10.82 1.86 7.46
C GLY A 89 9.50 2.23 6.78
N SER A 90 9.49 2.23 5.44
CA SER A 90 8.30 2.58 4.65
C SER A 90 8.31 1.90 3.28
N VAL A 91 7.13 1.54 2.78
CA VAL A 91 6.97 1.09 1.38
C VAL A 91 6.07 2.07 0.67
N THR A 92 6.55 2.65 -0.43
CA THR A 92 5.83 3.68 -1.19
C THR A 92 5.65 3.30 -2.65
N ILE A 93 4.80 4.02 -3.37
CA ILE A 93 4.79 3.98 -4.83
C ILE A 93 6.01 4.76 -5.33
N THR A 94 6.65 4.34 -6.42
CA THR A 94 7.77 5.11 -6.96
C THR A 94 7.33 6.53 -7.34
N SER A 95 8.22 7.51 -7.19
CA SER A 95 7.90 8.91 -7.48
C SER A 95 7.47 9.12 -8.95
N GLU A 96 8.00 8.31 -9.87
CA GLU A 96 7.65 8.33 -11.28
C GLU A 96 6.21 7.90 -11.52
N GLU A 97 5.73 6.84 -10.83
CA GLU A 97 4.34 6.41 -10.96
C GLU A 97 3.38 7.37 -10.24
N GLN A 98 3.80 7.95 -9.11
CA GLN A 98 3.02 9.00 -8.45
C GLN A 98 2.81 10.20 -9.39
N ALA A 99 3.84 10.62 -10.13
CA ALA A 99 3.75 11.73 -11.07
C ALA A 99 2.80 11.47 -12.26
N LYS A 100 2.46 10.21 -12.56
CA LYS A 100 1.49 9.85 -13.59
C LYS A 100 0.04 9.94 -13.10
N LEU A 101 -0.18 10.03 -11.79
CA LEU A 101 -1.51 10.19 -11.18
C LEU A 101 -1.99 11.63 -11.32
N VAL A 102 -2.23 12.05 -12.56
CA VAL A 102 -2.74 13.39 -12.89
C VAL A 102 -4.23 13.30 -13.20
N ALA A 103 -5.02 14.19 -12.60
CA ALA A 103 -6.48 14.21 -12.77
C ALA A 103 -6.92 14.29 -14.24
N GLU A 104 -6.11 14.92 -15.09
CA GLU A 104 -6.36 15.08 -16.54
C GLU A 104 -6.38 13.76 -17.30
N ASN A 105 -5.71 12.73 -16.78
CA ASN A 105 -5.68 11.38 -17.37
C ASN A 105 -6.68 10.43 -16.71
N ILE A 106 -7.40 10.87 -15.66
CA ILE A 106 -8.31 10.03 -14.88
C ILE A 106 -9.74 10.41 -15.24
N LYS A 107 -10.52 9.42 -15.69
CA LYS A 107 -11.90 9.62 -16.14
C LYS A 107 -12.81 10.12 -15.01
N ALA A 108 -13.77 10.97 -15.36
CA ALA A 108 -14.82 11.44 -14.46
C ALA A 108 -15.48 10.28 -13.68
N GLY A 109 -15.65 10.48 -12.37
CA GLY A 109 -16.23 9.49 -11.46
C GLY A 109 -15.27 8.38 -11.01
N VAL A 110 -14.02 8.39 -11.48
CA VAL A 110 -12.96 7.48 -11.01
C VAL A 110 -12.02 8.23 -10.07
N THR A 111 -11.63 7.59 -8.98
CA THR A 111 -10.60 8.09 -8.06
C THR A 111 -9.50 7.04 -7.95
N ILE A 112 -8.25 7.43 -8.21
CA ILE A 112 -7.08 6.56 -8.08
C ILE A 112 -6.19 7.14 -6.99
N LEU A 113 -6.01 6.41 -5.88
CA LEU A 113 -5.12 6.79 -4.77
C LEU A 113 -5.39 8.20 -4.22
N GLY A 114 -6.67 8.61 -4.19
CA GLY A 114 -7.09 9.93 -3.73
C GLY A 114 -7.13 11.04 -4.80
N VAL A 115 -6.61 10.79 -6.00
CA VAL A 115 -6.70 11.72 -7.12
C VAL A 115 -8.02 11.48 -7.87
N ALA A 116 -8.95 12.44 -7.77
CA ALA A 116 -10.23 12.40 -8.47
C ALA A 116 -10.07 12.73 -9.96
N GLY A 117 -10.82 12.04 -10.80
CA GLY A 117 -10.83 12.25 -12.24
C GLY A 117 -11.49 13.54 -12.70
N LYS A 118 -11.03 14.06 -13.84
CA LYS A 118 -11.56 15.27 -14.48
C LYS A 118 -12.89 14.97 -15.17
N ALA A 119 -13.78 15.96 -15.20
CA ALA A 119 -15.12 15.83 -15.82
C ALA A 119 -15.08 15.37 -17.29
N SER A 120 -13.99 15.69 -18.00
CA SER A 120 -13.66 15.14 -19.31
C SER A 120 -12.15 14.95 -19.40
N VAL A 121 -11.74 13.84 -20.00
CA VAL A 121 -10.34 13.49 -20.34
C VAL A 121 -10.09 13.52 -21.85
N VAL A 122 -11.09 13.97 -22.62
CA VAL A 122 -11.02 14.01 -24.09
C VAL A 122 -10.38 15.33 -24.50
N ASP A 123 -9.26 15.25 -25.23
CA ASP A 123 -8.70 16.39 -25.95
C ASP A 123 -9.53 16.62 -27.23
N THR A 124 -9.97 17.86 -27.44
CA THR A 124 -10.73 18.29 -28.62
C THR A 124 -10.14 19.58 -29.20
N ALA A 125 -8.91 19.92 -28.82
CA ALA A 125 -8.25 21.17 -29.23
C ALA A 125 -7.94 21.23 -30.73
N ASP A 126 -7.82 20.07 -31.39
CA ASP A 126 -7.63 19.93 -32.83
C ASP A 126 -8.93 19.98 -33.65
N ALA A 127 -10.10 20.06 -32.99
CA ALA A 127 -11.38 20.14 -33.66
C ALA A 127 -11.54 21.49 -34.41
N THR A 128 -11.76 21.43 -35.72
CA THR A 128 -11.91 22.61 -36.60
C THR A 128 -13.35 22.93 -36.99
N ALA A 129 -14.31 22.11 -36.54
CA ALA A 129 -15.71 22.28 -36.89
C ALA A 129 -16.28 23.59 -36.29
N ALA A 130 -16.97 24.36 -37.11
CA ALA A 130 -17.75 25.53 -36.67
C ALA A 130 -19.24 25.15 -36.57
N ALA A 131 -20.02 25.92 -35.80
CA ALA A 131 -21.48 25.74 -35.71
C ALA A 131 -22.14 25.72 -37.10
N SER A 132 -21.67 26.56 -38.02
CA SER A 132 -22.13 26.64 -39.41
C SER A 132 -21.86 25.39 -40.25
N THR A 133 -21.02 24.47 -39.78
CA THR A 133 -20.69 23.21 -40.46
C THR A 133 -21.37 22.00 -39.81
N ILE A 134 -22.11 22.21 -38.72
CA ILE A 134 -22.80 21.17 -37.97
C ILE A 134 -24.30 21.34 -38.20
N VAL A 135 -25.00 20.26 -38.55
CA VAL A 135 -26.45 20.27 -38.81
C VAL A 135 -27.22 20.88 -37.63
N SER A 136 -28.17 21.76 -37.95
CA SER A 136 -29.00 22.45 -36.97
C SER A 136 -29.63 21.50 -35.95
N GLY A 137 -29.53 21.86 -34.67
CA GLY A 137 -30.04 21.05 -33.55
C GLY A 137 -29.15 19.86 -33.14
N LYS A 138 -28.10 19.52 -33.90
CA LYS A 138 -27.07 18.56 -33.47
C LYS A 138 -26.00 19.26 -32.66
N THR A 139 -25.33 18.52 -31.77
CA THR A 139 -24.27 19.08 -30.92
C THR A 139 -22.97 18.30 -31.06
N ALA A 140 -21.84 18.99 -30.97
CA ALA A 140 -20.51 18.40 -30.91
C ALA A 140 -19.68 19.10 -29.84
N TYR A 141 -18.57 18.49 -29.41
CA TYR A 141 -17.59 19.14 -28.54
C TYR A 141 -16.42 19.63 -29.41
N ILE A 142 -16.11 20.92 -29.32
CA ILE A 142 -14.99 21.58 -30.03
C ILE A 142 -14.19 22.35 -29.00
N ASN A 143 -12.89 22.04 -28.89
CA ASN A 143 -11.98 22.64 -27.91
C ASN A 143 -12.55 22.71 -26.48
N GLY A 144 -13.17 21.61 -26.04
CA GLY A 144 -13.77 21.44 -24.71
C GLY A 144 -15.17 22.05 -24.56
N ALA A 145 -15.65 22.83 -25.52
CA ALA A 145 -16.96 23.47 -25.48
C ALA A 145 -18.01 22.67 -26.26
N LYS A 146 -19.21 22.52 -25.69
CA LYS A 146 -20.36 21.98 -26.42
C LYS A 146 -20.89 23.04 -27.38
N VAL A 147 -20.81 22.77 -28.68
CA VAL A 147 -21.30 23.64 -29.77
C VAL A 147 -22.56 23.03 -30.35
N THR A 148 -23.57 23.87 -30.59
CA THR A 148 -24.81 23.48 -31.29
C THR A 148 -24.72 23.94 -32.74
N GLY A 149 -25.05 23.05 -33.67
CA GLY A 149 -25.01 23.32 -35.09
C GLY A 149 -26.05 24.35 -35.54
N SER A 150 -25.70 25.08 -36.59
CA SER A 150 -26.55 26.07 -37.26
C SER A 150 -26.64 25.83 -38.78
N LEU A 151 -26.01 24.77 -39.31
CA LEU A 151 -26.15 24.41 -40.71
C LEU A 151 -27.58 23.97 -40.99
N THR A 152 -28.29 24.78 -41.76
CA THR A 152 -29.63 24.47 -42.27
C THR A 152 -29.51 23.59 -43.49
N SER A 153 -30.12 22.40 -43.46
CA SER A 153 -30.29 21.59 -44.67
C SER A 153 -31.41 22.17 -45.52
N VAL A 154 -31.22 22.15 -46.83
CA VAL A 154 -32.27 22.45 -47.79
C VAL A 154 -32.79 21.13 -48.33
N ALA A 155 -34.11 20.94 -48.35
CA ALA A 155 -34.71 19.76 -48.95
C ALA A 155 -34.77 19.96 -50.47
N VAL A 156 -34.35 18.94 -51.22
CA VAL A 156 -34.46 18.95 -52.68
C VAL A 156 -35.30 17.75 -53.09
N SER A 157 -36.43 17.99 -53.72
CA SER A 157 -37.27 16.96 -54.31
C SER A 157 -37.04 16.94 -55.82
N GLN A 158 -36.96 15.73 -56.40
CA GLN A 158 -36.90 15.57 -57.86
C GLN A 158 -38.22 14.96 -58.33
N ASP A 159 -38.87 15.65 -59.28
CA ASP A 159 -40.03 15.09 -59.94
C ASP A 159 -39.62 13.89 -60.80
N SER A 160 -40.25 12.75 -60.57
CA SER A 160 -39.80 11.47 -61.16
C SER A 160 -40.02 11.39 -62.67
N LEU A 161 -40.93 12.19 -63.24
CA LEU A 161 -41.26 12.19 -64.66
C LEU A 161 -40.48 13.25 -65.44
N THR A 162 -40.52 14.49 -64.98
CA THR A 162 -39.91 15.66 -65.62
C THR A 162 -38.43 15.84 -65.27
N LYS A 163 -37.96 15.16 -64.21
CA LYS A 163 -36.60 15.26 -63.66
C LYS A 163 -36.23 16.66 -63.15
N VAL A 164 -37.20 17.56 -63.02
CA VAL A 164 -37.01 18.89 -62.43
C VAL A 164 -36.70 18.75 -60.94
N LEU A 165 -35.68 19.49 -60.47
CA LEU A 165 -35.38 19.60 -59.04
C LEU A 165 -36.07 20.83 -58.46
N THR A 166 -36.76 20.67 -57.34
CA THR A 166 -37.37 21.74 -56.55
C THR A 166 -36.64 21.85 -55.23
N ILE A 167 -36.28 23.08 -54.87
CA ILE A 167 -35.66 23.43 -53.58
C ILE A 167 -36.79 23.88 -52.65
N GLU A 168 -36.98 23.19 -51.54
CA GLU A 168 -38.02 23.45 -50.53
C GLU A 168 -37.50 24.24 -49.33
#